data_AF-A0A430S2A0-F1
#
_entry.id   AF-A0A430S2A0-F1
#
_cell.length_a   1.000
_cell.length_b   1.000
_cell.length_c   1.000
_cell.angle_alpha   90.00
_cell.angle_beta   90.00
_cell.angle_gamma   90.00
#
_symmetry.space_group_name_H-M   'P 1'
#
loop_
_entity.id
_entity.type
_entity.pdbx_description
1 polymer ?
#
loop_
_entity_poly.entity_id
_entity_poly.type
_entity_poly.pdbx_seq_one_letter_code
_entity_poly.pdbx_strand_id
1 'polypeptide(L)'
;MVSLPEAAKRAMRAGAEVSRFLYAHPEITARLPQSYRLVVLLLDDPEALGWALGQGKAAEGPVIYALVREGRVEGLLTPEGPVALGRAA
;
A
#
# COMPACT_ATOMS: atom_id res chain seq x y z
N MET A 1 -17.40 2.55 -20.76
CA MET A 1 -16.97 2.26 -19.37
C MET A 1 -15.96 1.12 -19.42
N VAL A 2 -14.69 1.39 -19.14
CA VAL A 2 -13.68 0.32 -19.09
C VAL A 2 -13.83 -0.38 -17.74
N SER A 3 -14.14 -1.68 -17.75
CA SER A 3 -14.15 -2.47 -16.52
C SER A 3 -12.72 -2.68 -16.04
N LEU A 4 -12.46 -2.36 -14.78
CA LEU A 4 -11.17 -2.63 -14.17
C LEU A 4 -10.93 -4.15 -14.11
N PRO A 5 -9.68 -4.61 -14.32
CA PRO A 5 -9.30 -5.99 -14.04
C PRO A 5 -9.66 -6.39 -12.61
N GLU A 6 -10.00 -7.66 -12.38
CA GLU A 6 -10.41 -8.11 -11.05
C GLU A 6 -9.28 -7.95 -10.01
N ALA A 7 -8.03 -8.17 -10.43
CA ALA A 7 -6.83 -7.85 -9.67
C ALA A 7 -6.77 -6.38 -9.20
N ALA A 8 -7.18 -5.43 -10.07
CA ALA A 8 -7.23 -4.00 -9.71
C ALA A 8 -8.30 -3.73 -8.65
N LYS A 9 -9.48 -4.37 -8.76
CA LYS A 9 -10.54 -4.23 -7.75
C LYS A 9 -10.11 -4.76 -6.39
N ARG A 10 -9.40 -5.90 -6.35
CA ARG A 10 -8.86 -6.47 -5.11
C ARG A 10 -7.83 -5.54 -4.46
N ALA A 11 -6.89 -4.99 -5.24
CA ALA A 11 -5.94 -3.99 -4.75
C ALA A 11 -6.62 -2.70 -4.24
N MET A 12 -7.65 -2.21 -4.93
CA MET A 12 -8.40 -1.03 -4.49
C MET A 12 -9.14 -1.24 -3.17
N ARG A 13 -9.75 -2.42 -2.96
CA ARG A 13 -10.41 -2.75 -1.68
C ARG A 13 -9.40 -2.76 -0.53
N ALA A 14 -8.21 -3.32 -0.76
CA ALA A 14 -7.13 -3.28 0.23
C ALA A 14 -6.61 -1.86 0.49
N GLY A 15 -6.68 -0.96 -0.49
CA GLY A 15 -6.43 0.47 -0.35
C GLY A 15 -7.23 1.13 0.76
N ALA A 16 -8.53 0.82 0.88
CA ALA A 16 -9.36 1.37 1.94
C ALA A 16 -8.88 0.97 3.34
N GLU A 17 -8.33 -0.24 3.47
CA GLU A 17 -7.86 -0.79 4.75
C GLU A 17 -6.52 -0.19 5.15
N VAL A 18 -5.64 0.01 4.18
CA VAL A 18 -4.39 0.74 4.39
C VAL A 18 -4.68 2.20 4.77
N SER A 19 -5.62 2.87 4.11
CA SER A 19 -6.01 4.23 4.49
C SER A 19 -6.55 4.28 5.93
N ARG A 20 -7.46 3.37 6.30
CA ARG A 20 -7.99 3.29 7.67
C ARG A 20 -6.88 3.05 8.70
N PHE A 21 -5.93 2.16 8.39
CA PHE A 21 -4.77 1.92 9.23
C PHE A 21 -3.94 3.21 9.41
N LEU A 22 -3.60 3.90 8.32
CA LEU A 22 -2.82 5.15 8.39
C LEU A 22 -3.54 6.23 9.20
N TYR A 23 -4.87 6.35 9.08
CA TYR A 23 -5.66 7.27 9.90
C TYR A 23 -5.63 6.94 11.39
N ALA A 24 -5.60 5.65 11.74
CA ALA A 24 -5.53 5.20 13.13
C ALA A 24 -4.13 5.35 13.74
N HIS A 25 -3.10 5.53 12.91
CA HIS A 25 -1.69 5.56 13.31
C HIS A 25 -0.99 6.86 12.87
N PRO A 26 -1.33 8.02 13.48
CA PRO A 26 -0.75 9.31 13.12
C PRO A 26 0.77 9.35 13.23
N GLU A 27 1.35 8.60 14.18
CA GLU A 27 2.81 8.45 14.38
C GLU A 27 3.52 7.85 13.17
N ILE A 28 2.82 7.00 12.40
CA ILE A 28 3.34 6.42 11.16
C ILE A 28 3.20 7.45 10.04
N THR A 29 2.06 8.13 9.93
CA THR A 29 1.86 9.15 8.88
C THR A 29 2.83 10.33 8.98
N ALA A 30 3.24 10.70 10.19
CA ALA A 30 4.22 11.76 10.43
C ALA A 30 5.62 11.46 9.85
N ARG A 31 5.91 10.18 9.54
CA ARG A 31 7.18 9.74 8.95
C ARG A 31 7.12 9.62 7.43
N LEU A 32 5.94 9.78 6.82
CA LEU A 32 5.77 9.67 5.38
C LEU A 32 6.07 11.02 4.71
N PRO A 33 6.51 11.01 3.44
CA PRO A 33 6.62 12.23 2.64
C PRO A 33 5.33 13.05 2.65
N GLN A 34 5.45 14.37 2.52
CA GLN A 34 4.30 15.28 2.48
C GLN A 34 3.37 15.01 1.28
N SER A 35 3.95 14.59 0.16
CA SER A 35 3.24 14.12 -1.03
C SER A 35 3.83 12.79 -1.46
N TYR A 36 2.98 11.80 -1.71
CA TYR A 36 3.40 10.47 -2.16
C TYR A 36 2.30 9.76 -2.91
N ARG A 37 2.69 8.74 -3.67
CA ARG A 37 1.76 7.76 -4.22
C ARG A 37 1.76 6.51 -3.34
N LEU A 38 0.58 6.11 -2.87
CA LEU A 38 0.40 4.86 -2.15
C LEU A 38 0.14 3.72 -3.15
N VAL A 39 0.93 2.66 -3.06
CA VAL A 39 0.74 1.42 -3.81
C VAL A 39 0.52 0.28 -2.82
N VAL A 40 -0.60 -0.44 -2.95
CA VAL A 40 -0.92 -1.56 -2.06
C VAL A 40 -0.47 -2.86 -2.69
N LEU A 41 0.41 -3.58 -1.99
CA LEU A 41 0.93 -4.88 -2.39
C LEU A 41 0.25 -5.98 -1.56
N LEU A 42 -0.69 -6.67 -2.19
CA LEU A 42 -1.33 -7.86 -1.63
C LEU A 42 -0.37 -9.05 -1.74
N LEU A 43 0.26 -9.44 -0.63
CA LEU A 43 1.29 -10.47 -0.61
C LEU A 43 0.74 -11.88 -0.86
N ASP A 44 -0.54 -12.11 -0.62
CA ASP A 44 -1.22 -13.39 -0.85
C ASP A 44 -1.92 -13.47 -2.22
N ASP A 45 -1.85 -12.41 -3.03
CA ASP A 45 -2.45 -12.34 -4.36
C ASP A 45 -1.40 -11.91 -5.40
N PRO A 46 -0.69 -12.88 -6.02
CA PRO A 46 0.37 -12.60 -6.99
C PRO A 46 -0.10 -11.79 -8.21
N GLU A 47 -1.34 -11.97 -8.64
CA GLU A 47 -1.91 -11.26 -9.78
C GLU A 47 -2.14 -9.78 -9.45
N ALA A 48 -2.76 -9.50 -8.29
CA ALA A 48 -2.94 -8.14 -7.80
C ALA A 48 -1.61 -7.45 -7.48
N LEU A 49 -0.64 -8.19 -6.91
CA LEU A 49 0.70 -7.70 -6.67
C LEU A 49 1.41 -7.28 -7.97
N GLY A 50 1.39 -8.14 -9.00
CA GLY A 50 1.99 -7.83 -10.29
C GLY A 50 1.36 -6.60 -10.95
N TRP A 51 0.03 -6.49 -10.90
CA TRP A 51 -0.69 -5.32 -11.39
C TRP A 51 -0.30 -4.04 -10.62
N ALA A 52 -0.24 -4.09 -9.29
CA ALA A 52 0.08 -2.94 -8.44
C ALA A 52 1.52 -2.44 -8.65
N LEU A 53 2.50 -3.35 -8.81
CA LEU A 53 3.87 -2.98 -9.14
C LEU A 53 3.98 -2.27 -10.48
N GLY A 54 3.16 -2.64 -11.46
CA GLY A 54 3.05 -1.93 -12.74
C GLY A 54 2.62 -0.47 -12.57
N GLN A 55 1.76 -0.17 -11.60
CA GLN A 55 1.32 1.20 -11.28
C GLN A 55 2.41 2.03 -10.61
N GLY A 56 3.22 1.42 -9.74
CA GLY A 56 4.33 2.10 -9.05
C GLY A 56 5.40 2.62 -10.02
N LYS A 57 5.66 1.90 -11.11
CA LYS A 57 6.62 2.32 -12.15
C LYS A 57 6.21 3.56 -12.94
N ALA A 58 4.92 3.88 -12.96
CA ALA A 58 4.37 5.01 -13.70
C ALA A 58 4.12 6.25 -12.81
N ALA A 59 4.71 6.30 -11.61
CA ALA A 59 4.51 7.38 -10.67
C ALA A 59 5.54 8.51 -10.85
N GLU A 60 5.05 9.75 -10.92
CA GLU A 60 5.88 10.93 -10.72
C GLU A 60 5.93 11.25 -9.22
N GLY A 61 7.09 11.05 -8.57
CA GLY A 61 7.30 11.32 -7.14
C GLY A 61 7.52 10.08 -6.26
N PRO A 62 7.67 10.27 -4.94
CA PRO A 62 7.97 9.18 -4.02
C PRO A 62 6.80 8.19 -3.93
N VAL A 63 7.13 6.90 -3.99
CA VAL A 63 6.17 5.80 -3.89
C VAL A 63 6.31 5.13 -2.53
N ILE A 64 5.19 4.94 -1.85
CA ILE A 64 5.09 4.17 -0.63
C ILE A 64 4.38 2.87 -0.95
N TYR A 65 5.03 1.75 -0.64
CA TYR A 65 4.45 0.43 -0.80
C TYR A 65 3.90 -0.05 0.54
N ALA A 66 2.59 -0.24 0.63
CA ALA A 66 1.96 -0.89 1.77
C ALA A 66 1.90 -2.40 1.54
N LEU A 67 2.55 -3.15 2.42
CA LEU A 67 2.56 -4.61 2.40
C LEU A 67 1.33 -5.10 3.15
N VAL A 68 0.47 -5.85 2.46
CA VAL A 68 -0.78 -6.37 3.02
C VAL A 68 -0.82 -7.87 2.89
N ARG A 69 -1.05 -8.56 4.01
CA ARG A 69 -1.19 -10.02 4.09
C ARG A 69 -2.45 -10.34 4.90
N GLU A 70 -3.28 -11.26 4.42
CA GLU A 70 -4.52 -11.69 5.06
C GLU A 70 -5.42 -10.50 5.48
N GLY A 71 -5.43 -9.44 4.66
CA GLY A 71 -6.19 -8.21 4.91
C GLY A 71 -5.59 -7.27 5.99
N ARG A 72 -4.40 -7.55 6.51
CA ARG A 72 -3.70 -6.74 7.51
C ARG A 72 -2.51 -6.02 6.90
N VAL A 73 -2.26 -4.79 7.32
CA VAL A 73 -1.07 -4.04 6.93
C VAL A 73 0.12 -4.54 7.76
N GLU A 74 1.10 -5.17 7.12
CA GLU A 74 2.28 -5.73 7.79
C GLU A 74 3.45 -4.74 7.85
N GLY A 75 3.53 -3.83 6.88
CA GLY A 75 4.66 -2.91 6.75
C GLY A 75 4.43 -1.83 5.71
N LEU A 76 5.20 -0.74 5.82
CA LEU A 76 5.35 0.22 4.74
C LEU A 76 6.81 0.25 4.29
N LEU A 77 7.04 0.23 2.98
CA LEU A 77 8.33 0.53 2.38
C LEU A 77 8.27 1.95 1.84
N THR A 78 9.06 2.85 2.42
CA THR A 78 9.19 4.24 1.96
C THR A 78 10.56 4.44 1.30
N PRO A 79 10.75 5.52 0.53
CA PRO A 79 12.06 5.87 -0.05
C PRO A 79 13.17 6.03 0.99
N GLU A 80 12.83 6.47 2.20
CA GLU A 80 13.74 6.71 3.32
C GLU A 80 14.06 5.43 4.10
N GLY A 81 13.33 4.34 3.84
CA GLY A 81 13.52 3.03 4.43
C GLY A 81 12.22 2.37 4.89
N PRO A 82 12.29 1.14 5.40
CA PRO A 82 11.13 0.44 5.93
C PRO A 82 10.61 1.11 7.21
N VAL A 83 9.30 1.30 7.28
CA VAL A 83 8.60 1.65 8.52
C VAL A 83 8.01 0.38 9.09
N ALA A 84 8.63 -0.12 10.16
CA ALA A 84 8.10 -1.22 10.93
C ALA A 84 6.81 -0.78 11.62
N LEU A 85 5.71 -1.44 11.29
CA LEU A 85 4.45 -1.32 12.00
C LEU A 85 4.60 -2.29 13.16
N GLY A 86 4.83 -1.76 14.36
CA GLY A 86 5.06 -2.61 15.54
C GLY A 86 3.96 -3.68 15.60
N ARG A 87 4.35 -4.96 15.68
CA ARG A 87 3.38 -6.00 16.01
C ARG A 87 2.81 -5.60 17.37
N ALA A 88 1.51 -5.31 17.43
CA ALA A 88 0.81 -5.43 18.70
C ALA A 88 1.02 -6.90 19.13
N ALA A 89 1.87 -7.08 20.14
CA ALA A 89 2.10 -8.35 20.80
C ALA A 89 0.85 -8.75 21.59
#